data_AF-A0A378FSH2-F1
#
_entry.id   AF-A0A378FSH2-F1
#
_cell.length_a   1.000
_cell.length_b   1.000
_cell.length_c   1.000
_cell.angle_alpha   90.00
_cell.angle_beta   90.00
_cell.angle_gamma   90.00
#
_symmetry.space_group_name_H-M   'P 1'
#
loop_
_entity.id
_entity.type
_entity.pdbx_description
1 polymer ?
#
loop_
_entity_poly.entity_id
_entity_poly.type
_entity_poly.pdbx_seq_one_letter_code
_entity_poly.pdbx_strand_id
1 'polypeptide(L)'
;MFTDESHMAVASSRLNVERNLPDDIARCEFMVNNSLSGIEPDRFTAILCNPPFHQQHAITDHIAWQMFNDARRSLKYGGELYVVGNRHLDYFRKLKRAFGNCTTIATNNKFVI
;
A
#
# COMPACT_ATOMS: atom_id res chain seq x y z
N MET A 1 -2.77 -10.63 -1.02
CA MET A 1 -2.08 -10.57 0.29
C MET A 1 -2.54 -9.32 1.01
N PHE A 2 -2.97 -9.47 2.26
CA PHE A 2 -3.27 -8.39 3.20
C PHE A 2 -2.10 -8.30 4.17
N THR A 3 -1.48 -7.12 4.27
CA THR A 3 -0.32 -6.90 5.14
C THR A 3 -0.50 -5.63 5.95
N ASP A 4 -0.14 -5.68 7.22
CA ASP A 4 -0.18 -4.55 8.15
C ASP A 4 0.83 -4.79 9.28
N GLU A 5 1.34 -3.74 9.91
CA GLU A 5 2.21 -3.87 11.08
C GLU A 5 1.44 -4.29 12.33
N SER A 6 0.13 -4.02 12.37
CA SER A 6 -0.76 -4.35 13.47
C SER A 6 -1.29 -5.78 13.35
N HIS A 7 -0.96 -6.60 14.35
CA HIS A 7 -1.59 -7.92 14.52
C HIS A 7 -3.12 -7.87 14.51
N MET A 8 -3.70 -6.82 15.11
CA MET A 8 -5.16 -6.64 15.15
C MET A 8 -5.73 -6.33 13.77
N ALA A 9 -5.04 -5.52 12.95
CA ALA A 9 -5.50 -5.18 11.60
C ALA A 9 -5.50 -6.41 10.69
N VAL A 10 -4.44 -7.24 10.76
CA VAL A 10 -4.35 -8.49 10.00
C VAL A 10 -5.42 -9.49 10.44
N ALA A 11 -5.62 -9.67 11.74
CA ALA A 11 -6.67 -10.54 12.27
C ALA A 11 -8.08 -10.05 11.86
N SER A 12 -8.33 -8.74 11.92
CA SER A 12 -9.60 -8.14 11.51
C SER A 12 -9.84 -8.31 10.02
N SER A 13 -8.79 -8.17 9.20
CA SER A 13 -8.86 -8.39 7.75
C SER A 13 -9.24 -9.85 7.43
N ARG A 14 -8.64 -10.81 8.13
CA ARG A 14 -8.98 -12.23 7.99
C ARG A 14 -10.45 -12.48 8.33
N LEU A 15 -10.89 -12.00 9.50
CA LEU A 15 -12.28 -12.16 9.95
C LEU A 15 -13.28 -11.54 8.95
N ASN A 16 -12.94 -10.39 8.36
CA ASN A 16 -13.79 -9.75 7.36
C ASN A 16 -13.92 -10.60 6.08
N VAL A 17 -12.84 -11.22 5.60
CA VAL A 17 -12.91 -12.12 4.44
C VAL A 17 -13.72 -13.36 4.79
N GLU A 18 -13.40 -14.03 5.90
CA GLU A 18 -14.12 -15.25 6.34
C GLU A 18 -15.63 -15.02 6.49
N ARG A 19 -16.03 -13.83 6.98
CA ARG A 19 -17.44 -13.52 7.22
C ARG A 19 -18.20 -13.09 5.97
N ASN A 20 -17.58 -12.28 5.10
CA ASN A 20 -18.29 -11.62 4.00
C ASN A 20 -18.02 -12.27 2.64
N LEU A 21 -16.88 -12.95 2.48
CA LEU A 21 -16.42 -13.58 1.24
C LEU A 21 -15.72 -14.93 1.55
N PRO A 22 -16.40 -15.89 2.22
CA PRO A 22 -15.78 -17.12 2.68
C PRO A 22 -15.14 -17.95 1.56
N ASP A 23 -15.75 -17.97 0.37
CA ASP A 23 -15.26 -18.72 -0.79
C ASP A 23 -13.92 -18.17 -1.33
N ASP A 24 -13.57 -16.93 -0.97
CA ASP A 24 -12.34 -16.26 -1.39
C ASP A 24 -11.17 -16.47 -0.42
N ILE A 25 -11.37 -17.14 0.72
CA ILE A 25 -10.32 -17.26 1.73
C ILE A 25 -9.07 -17.97 1.20
N ALA A 26 -9.26 -18.97 0.32
CA ALA A 26 -8.17 -19.77 -0.25
C ALA A 26 -7.23 -18.97 -1.17
N ARG A 27 -7.68 -17.83 -1.71
CA ARG A 27 -6.85 -16.91 -2.51
C ARG A 27 -6.27 -15.75 -1.69
N CYS A 28 -6.45 -15.77 -0.37
CA CYS A 28 -6.01 -14.72 0.53
C CYS A 28 -4.81 -15.17 1.38
N GLU A 29 -3.83 -14.28 1.51
CA GLU A 29 -2.68 -14.42 2.40
C GLU A 29 -2.72 -13.25 3.37
N PHE A 30 -2.46 -13.51 4.65
CA PHE A 30 -2.52 -12.51 5.72
C PHE A 30 -1.19 -12.51 6.46
N MET A 31 -0.52 -11.37 6.49
CA MET A 31 0.84 -11.27 7.01
C MET A 31 0.96 -10.05 7.91
N VAL A 32 1.47 -10.24 9.12
CA VAL A 32 1.89 -9.12 9.96
C VAL A 32 3.32 -8.77 9.56
N ASN A 33 3.54 -7.54 9.07
CA ASN A 33 4.85 -7.12 8.60
C ASN A 33 4.99 -5.59 8.61
N ASN A 34 6.23 -5.11 8.68
CA ASN A 34 6.54 -3.72 8.41
C ASN A 34 6.58 -3.50 6.89
N SER A 35 5.48 -2.97 6.34
CA SER A 35 5.32 -2.77 4.89
C SER A 35 5.53 -4.09 4.13
N LEU A 36 6.52 -4.19 3.23
CA LEU A 36 6.88 -5.41 2.49
C LEU A 36 8.33 -5.83 2.78
N SER A 37 8.82 -5.55 3.99
CA SER A 37 10.15 -5.98 4.42
C SER A 37 10.31 -7.50 4.27
N GLY A 38 11.41 -7.96 3.68
CA GLY A 38 11.67 -9.38 3.46
C GLY A 38 10.80 -10.07 2.41
N ILE A 39 9.84 -9.39 1.79
CA ILE A 39 9.10 -9.96 0.65
C ILE A 39 10.02 -10.03 -0.57
N GLU A 40 10.00 -11.14 -1.31
CA GLU A 40 10.79 -11.31 -2.53
C GLU A 40 10.50 -10.24 -3.61
N PRO A 41 11.51 -9.85 -4.40
CA PRO A 41 11.29 -8.99 -5.57
C PRO A 41 10.42 -9.68 -6.62
N ASP A 42 9.84 -8.90 -7.53
CA ASP A 42 9.06 -9.41 -8.68
C ASP A 42 7.91 -10.38 -8.30
N ARG A 43 7.30 -10.18 -7.12
CA ARG A 43 6.24 -11.05 -6.60
C ARG A 43 4.85 -10.62 -7.08
N PHE A 44 4.57 -9.32 -7.06
CA PHE A 44 3.22 -8.79 -7.27
C PHE A 44 3.04 -8.17 -8.65
N THR A 45 1.84 -8.32 -9.22
CA THR A 45 1.42 -7.60 -10.43
C THR A 45 0.78 -6.25 -10.09
N ALA A 46 0.17 -6.12 -8.92
CA ALA A 46 -0.40 -4.88 -8.44
C ALA A 46 -0.25 -4.77 -6.92
N ILE A 47 -0.03 -3.55 -6.44
CA ILE A 47 0.00 -3.20 -5.02
C ILE A 47 -0.95 -2.02 -4.81
N LEU A 48 -1.82 -2.13 -3.81
CA LEU A 48 -2.72 -1.06 -3.40
C LEU A 48 -2.29 -0.59 -2.01
N CYS A 49 -2.10 0.71 -1.85
CA CYS A 49 -1.57 1.28 -0.62
C CYS A 49 -2.36 2.51 -0.19
N ASN A 50 -2.75 2.55 1.08
CA ASN A 50 -3.25 3.75 1.74
C ASN A 50 -2.31 4.06 2.91
N PRO A 51 -1.20 4.79 2.68
CA PRO A 51 -0.24 5.10 3.74
C PRO A 51 -0.94 5.78 4.92
N PRO A 52 -0.47 5.57 6.17
CA PRO A 52 -1.07 6.20 7.34
C PRO A 52 -1.05 7.73 7.20
N PHE A 53 -2.00 8.42 7.84
CA PHE A 53 -2.00 9.88 7.91
C PHE A 53 -2.18 10.32 9.37
N HIS A 54 -1.23 11.07 9.92
CA HIS A 54 -1.41 11.75 11.20
C HIS A 54 -0.67 13.10 11.21
N GLN A 55 -1.10 14.00 12.10
CA GLN A 55 -0.68 15.41 12.16
C GLN A 55 0.82 15.63 12.51
N GLN A 56 1.60 14.55 12.66
CA GLN A 56 3.06 14.58 12.79
C GLN A 56 3.72 14.32 11.42
N HIS A 57 3.72 15.33 10.57
CA HIS A 57 4.10 15.27 9.15
C HIS A 57 5.41 14.51 8.85
N ALA A 58 6.44 14.62 9.69
CA ALA A 58 7.76 14.03 9.39
C ALA A 58 7.77 12.49 9.45
N ILE A 59 7.15 11.89 10.46
CA ILE A 59 7.19 10.43 10.67
C ILE A 59 6.40 9.72 9.56
N THR A 60 5.22 10.25 9.24
CA THR A 60 4.35 9.73 8.18
C THR A 60 5.01 9.79 6.80
N ASP A 61 5.81 10.83 6.56
CA ASP A 61 6.51 11.01 5.31
C ASP A 61 7.56 9.90 5.07
N HIS A 62 8.34 9.55 6.10
CA HIS A 62 9.32 8.46 6.02
C HIS A 62 8.65 7.09 5.80
N ILE A 63 7.53 6.83 6.47
CA ILE A 63 6.78 5.57 6.32
C ILE A 63 6.26 5.43 4.88
N ALA A 64 5.61 6.47 4.34
CA ALA A 64 5.11 6.43 2.96
C ALA A 64 6.26 6.23 1.95
N TRP A 65 7.42 6.85 2.19
CA TRP A 65 8.60 6.64 1.34
C TRP A 65 9.12 5.19 1.39
N GLN A 66 9.16 4.58 2.58
CA GLN A 66 9.53 3.17 2.72
C GLN A 66 8.54 2.28 1.96
N MET A 67 7.23 2.49 2.15
CA MET A 67 6.17 1.74 1.47
C MET A 67 6.29 1.81 -0.06
N PHE A 68 6.63 2.97 -0.63
CA PHE A 68 6.80 3.12 -2.07
C PHE A 68 8.04 2.38 -2.61
N ASN A 69 9.15 2.39 -1.87
CA ASN A 69 10.35 1.66 -2.27
C ASN A 69 10.18 0.15 -2.17
N ASP A 70 9.52 -0.30 -1.11
CA ASP A 70 9.14 -1.69 -0.89
C ASP A 70 8.21 -2.20 -2.00
N ALA A 71 7.22 -1.39 -2.37
CA ALA A 71 6.32 -1.68 -3.47
C ALA A 71 7.08 -1.79 -4.80
N ARG A 72 7.93 -0.81 -5.11
CA ARG A 72 8.75 -0.82 -6.34
C ARG A 72 9.62 -2.07 -6.45
N ARG A 73 10.23 -2.49 -5.34
CA ARG A 73 11.07 -3.69 -5.28
C ARG A 73 10.28 -4.97 -5.50
N SER A 74 9.07 -5.04 -4.95
CA SER A 74 8.24 -6.25 -4.93
C SER A 74 7.33 -6.40 -6.16
N LEU A 75 7.20 -5.34 -6.97
CA LEU A 75 6.43 -5.37 -8.22
C LEU A 75 7.24 -6.02 -9.34
N LYS A 76 6.55 -6.84 -10.14
CA LYS A 76 7.04 -7.35 -11.42
C LYS A 76 7.25 -6.22 -12.41
N TYR A 77 8.05 -6.46 -13.43
CA TYR A 77 8.07 -5.60 -14.62
C TYR A 77 6.65 -5.42 -15.19
N GLY A 78 6.25 -4.16 -15.39
CA GLY A 78 4.89 -3.81 -15.83
C GLY A 78 3.82 -3.87 -14.73
N GLY A 79 4.19 -4.18 -13.48
CA GLY A 79 3.28 -4.12 -12.35
C GLY A 79 3.00 -2.69 -11.88
N GLU A 80 1.88 -2.51 -11.18
CA GLU A 80 1.34 -1.18 -10.86
C GLU A 80 1.22 -0.94 -9.35
N LEU A 81 1.53 0.27 -8.92
CA LEU A 81 1.26 0.76 -7.57
C LEU A 81 0.12 1.78 -7.63
N TYR A 82 -0.96 1.51 -6.89
CA TYR A 82 -2.04 2.47 -6.66
C TYR A 82 -1.94 2.99 -5.23
N VAL A 83 -1.88 4.32 -5.09
CA VAL A 83 -1.80 4.98 -3.79
C VAL A 83 -2.97 5.90 -3.63
N VAL A 84 -3.71 5.79 -2.53
CA VAL A 84 -4.62 6.85 -2.10
C VAL A 84 -3.93 7.70 -1.05
N GLY A 85 -4.00 9.03 -1.19
CA GLY A 85 -3.43 9.97 -0.23
C GLY A 85 -4.27 11.22 -0.09
N ASN A 86 -4.09 11.96 1.00
CA ASN A 86 -4.70 13.29 1.12
C ASN A 86 -4.08 14.24 0.09
N ARG A 87 -4.89 15.10 -0.54
CA ARG A 87 -4.45 15.98 -1.65
C ARG A 87 -3.32 16.94 -1.28
N HIS A 88 -3.18 17.30 0.00
CA HIS A 88 -2.10 18.16 0.49
C HIS A 88 -0.78 17.43 0.71
N LEU A 89 -0.78 16.09 0.66
CA LEU A 89 0.43 15.28 0.74
C LEU A 89 1.03 15.19 -0.66
N ASP A 90 2.23 15.72 -0.85
CA ASP A 90 2.95 15.79 -2.13
C ASP A 90 3.48 14.41 -2.62
N TYR A 91 2.69 13.34 -2.46
CA TYR A 91 3.07 11.97 -2.83
C TYR A 91 3.43 11.81 -4.30
N PHE A 92 2.84 12.61 -5.19
CA PHE A 92 3.18 12.63 -6.61
C PHE A 92 4.69 12.83 -6.86
N ARG A 93 5.35 13.71 -6.09
CA ARG A 93 6.79 13.96 -6.21
C ARG A 93 7.60 12.72 -5.82
N LYS A 94 7.18 12.04 -4.74
CA LYS A 94 7.81 10.81 -4.27
C LYS A 94 7.61 9.65 -5.22
N LEU A 95 6.39 9.46 -5.71
CA LEU A 95 6.06 8.42 -6.67
C LEU A 95 6.87 8.59 -7.95
N LYS A 96 6.94 9.81 -8.50
CA LYS A 96 7.82 10.10 -9.64
C LYS A 96 9.30 9.82 -9.34
N ARG A 97 9.79 10.12 -8.14
CA ARG A 97 11.17 9.82 -7.75
C ARG A 97 11.45 8.32 -7.63
N ALA A 98 10.49 7.55 -7.10
CA ALA A 98 10.64 6.11 -6.92
C ALA A 98 10.43 5.34 -8.24
N PHE A 99 9.39 5.67 -9.02
CA PHE A 99 8.93 4.89 -10.18
C PHE A 99 9.29 5.53 -11.53
N GLY A 100 9.77 6.77 -11.55
CA GLY A 100 10.03 7.53 -12.79
C GLY A 100 8.77 8.11 -13.46
N ASN A 101 7.59 7.64 -13.08
CA ASN A 101 6.31 8.11 -13.57
C ASN A 101 5.26 8.14 -12.44
N CYS A 102 4.16 8.85 -12.67
CA CYS A 102 2.98 8.87 -11.80
C CYS A 102 1.84 9.51 -12.58
N THR A 103 0.65 8.90 -12.55
CA THR A 103 -0.55 9.40 -13.21
C THR A 103 -1.66 9.51 -12.18
N THR A 104 -2.34 10.65 -12.13
CA THR A 104 -3.54 10.80 -11.29
C THR A 104 -4.71 10.13 -11.98
N ILE A 105 -5.30 9.14 -11.32
CA ILE A 105 -6.43 8.35 -11.80
C ILE A 105 -7.75 9.00 -11.36
N ALA A 106 -7.80 9.51 -10.12
CA ALA A 106 -8.99 10.17 -9.59
C ALA A 106 -8.63 11.20 -8.52
N THR A 107 -9.49 12.20 -8.36
CA THR A 107 -9.34 13.19 -7.29
C THR A 107 -10.70 13.65 -6.78
N ASN A 108 -10.77 13.96 -5.49
CA ASN A 108 -11.88 14.69 -4.90
C ASN A 108 -11.34 15.81 -3.98
N ASN A 109 -12.22 16.46 -3.22
CA ASN A 109 -11.85 17.58 -2.36
C ASN A 109 -10.84 17.23 -1.26
N LYS A 110 -10.72 15.95 -0.89
CA LYS A 110 -9.89 15.48 0.22
C LYS A 110 -8.75 14.56 -0.23
N PHE A 111 -9.02 13.67 -1.18
CA PHE A 111 -8.14 12.57 -1.58
C PHE A 111 -7.75 12.64 -3.06
N VAL A 112 -6.60 12.06 -3.36
CA VAL A 112 -6.09 11.80 -4.71
C VAL A 112 -5.67 10.34 -4.80
N ILE A 113 -5.92 9.75 -5.97
CA ILE A 113 -5.42 8.45 -6.41
C ILE A 113 -4.53 8.69 -7.62
#